data_AF-X1LAN7-F1
#
_entry.id   AF-X1LAN7-F1
#
_cell.length_a   1.000
_cell.length_b   1.000
_cell.length_c   1.000
_cell.angle_alpha   90.00
_cell.angle_beta   90.00
_cell.angle_gamma   90.00
#
_symmetry.space_group_name_H-M   'P 1'
#
loop_
_entity.id
_entity.type
_entity.pdbx_description
1 polymer ?
#
loop_
_entity_poly.entity_id
_entity_poly.type
_entity_poly.pdbx_seq_one_letter_code
_entity_poly.pdbx_strand_id
1 'polypeptide(L)'
;TAVKPFPIKADRPYLFVKVETDEGVYGIGEAGITWREWAVGGAIRHLQSLLVGQDPFRTEFLWQQMHRGAFFPAEKILCSAMSAIDIALWDIKGKALNQPVYNLIGGLTRDRVVCYPHTTGRTLDELLDSCRQAVKESLRLRQHGKKELAHYARECYDIDYLFPMGWAELEGIANRGDFDLVQHAKYSGKSLNYLDEETKEHIIPYIIEPSAGVDRSALAFLCDTYDEEPDKEEIRVLLHLHPTLAPIKVAVLPLSRREKLVAVAKKIYADLRPNWMIQYDDAQSIGRRYRRQDEIGTPLCVTVDFQSLED
;
A
#
# COMPACT_ATOMS: atom_id res chain seq x y z
N THR A 1 25.47 17.79 -22.93
CA THR A 1 26.53 17.32 -23.84
C THR A 1 26.17 16.05 -24.57
N ALA A 2 25.55 15.04 -23.93
CA ALA A 2 25.10 13.81 -24.60
C ALA A 2 23.90 13.15 -23.89
N VAL A 3 23.14 12.34 -24.63
CA VAL A 3 22.04 11.51 -24.10
C VAL A 3 22.22 10.08 -24.59
N LYS A 4 22.66 9.19 -23.69
CA LYS A 4 23.13 7.84 -24.04
C LYS A 4 22.20 6.76 -23.48
N PRO A 5 21.56 5.93 -24.31
CA PRO A 5 20.83 4.76 -23.85
C PRO A 5 21.77 3.58 -23.56
N PHE A 6 21.50 2.86 -22.48
CA PHE A 6 22.22 1.67 -22.00
C PHE A 6 21.23 0.53 -21.81
N PRO A 7 21.00 -0.30 -22.84
CA PRO A 7 20.25 -1.54 -22.67
C PRO A 7 21.09 -2.51 -21.85
N ILE A 8 20.54 -3.03 -20.76
CA ILE A 8 21.19 -3.98 -19.86
C ILE A 8 20.32 -5.23 -19.78
N LYS A 9 20.94 -6.40 -19.88
CA LYS A 9 20.26 -7.68 -19.70
C LYS A 9 20.61 -8.26 -18.33
N ALA A 10 19.61 -8.37 -17.46
CA ALA A 10 19.71 -9.09 -16.19
C ALA A 10 18.70 -10.27 -16.21
N ASP A 11 17.85 -10.39 -15.20
CA ASP A 11 16.71 -11.31 -15.16
C ASP A 11 15.67 -10.99 -16.25
N ARG A 12 15.49 -9.70 -16.54
CA ARG A 12 14.75 -9.16 -17.70
C ARG A 12 15.58 -8.07 -18.38
N PRO A 13 15.24 -7.64 -19.61
CA PRO A 13 15.89 -6.49 -20.21
C PRO A 13 15.43 -5.19 -19.52
N TYR A 14 16.41 -4.37 -19.18
CA TYR A 14 16.25 -3.01 -18.69
C TYR A 14 16.86 -2.03 -19.69
N LEU A 15 16.39 -0.80 -19.66
CA LEU A 15 16.99 0.29 -20.44
C LEU A 15 17.16 1.50 -19.54
N PHE A 16 18.40 1.86 -19.30
CA PHE A 16 18.75 3.10 -18.63
C PHE A 16 19.16 4.16 -19.63
N VAL A 17 19.00 5.43 -19.28
CA VAL A 17 19.55 6.56 -20.02
C VAL A 17 20.47 7.35 -19.11
N LYS A 18 21.60 7.79 -19.65
CA LYS A 18 22.49 8.77 -19.01
C LYS A 18 22.43 10.08 -19.78
N VAL A 19 22.07 11.16 -19.11
CA VAL A 19 22.14 12.53 -19.64
C VAL A 19 23.36 13.21 -19.04
N GLU A 20 24.30 13.63 -19.89
CA GLU A 20 25.55 14.29 -19.48
C GLU A 20 25.43 15.80 -19.69
N THR A 21 25.91 16.59 -18.73
CA THR A 21 26.07 18.05 -18.85
C THR A 21 27.52 18.42 -19.15
N ASP A 22 27.77 19.70 -19.41
CA ASP A 22 29.09 20.31 -19.55
C ASP A 22 29.75 20.62 -18.19
N GLU A 23 28.96 20.76 -17.12
CA GLU A 23 29.44 20.95 -15.75
C GLU A 23 29.86 19.64 -15.05
N GLY A 24 29.87 18.51 -15.76
CA GLY A 24 30.26 17.21 -15.21
C GLY A 24 29.18 16.52 -14.36
N VAL A 25 28.03 17.18 -14.13
CA VAL A 25 26.85 16.56 -13.52
C VAL A 25 26.15 15.67 -14.56
N TYR A 26 25.66 14.51 -14.13
CA TYR A 26 24.87 13.64 -15.00
C TYR A 26 23.68 13.04 -14.28
N GLY A 27 22.64 12.79 -15.05
CA GLY A 27 21.40 12.18 -14.60
C GLY A 27 21.24 10.77 -15.13
N ILE A 28 20.57 9.91 -14.35
CA ILE A 28 20.18 8.57 -14.74
C ILE A 28 18.66 8.45 -14.69
N GLY A 29 18.09 7.83 -15.71
CA GLY A 29 16.67 7.47 -15.72
C GLY A 29 16.43 6.10 -16.33
N GLU A 30 15.29 5.51 -16.04
CA GLU A 30 14.89 4.18 -16.49
C GLU A 30 13.67 4.27 -17.41
N ALA A 31 13.68 3.48 -18.49
CA ALA A 31 12.51 3.30 -19.34
C ALA A 31 11.67 2.09 -18.90
N GLY A 32 10.37 2.30 -18.67
CA GLY A 32 9.49 1.29 -18.07
C GLY A 32 8.93 0.20 -19.00
N ILE A 33 9.30 0.15 -20.28
CA ILE A 33 8.76 -0.84 -21.24
C ILE A 33 9.76 -1.97 -21.47
N THR A 34 9.52 -3.10 -20.83
CA THR A 34 10.30 -4.33 -20.99
C THR A 34 10.11 -4.95 -22.39
N TRP A 35 11.20 -5.53 -22.94
CA TRP A 35 11.29 -6.21 -24.25
C TRP A 35 11.24 -5.31 -25.49
N ARG A 36 11.29 -3.99 -25.31
CA ARG A 36 11.31 -3.00 -26.40
C ARG A 36 12.47 -2.02 -26.25
N GLU A 37 13.50 -2.41 -25.51
CA GLU A 37 14.68 -1.60 -25.18
C GLU A 37 15.38 -1.03 -26.42
N TRP A 38 15.40 -1.77 -27.53
CA TRP A 38 16.00 -1.29 -28.77
C TRP A 38 15.18 -0.19 -29.45
N ALA A 39 13.85 -0.34 -29.45
CA ALA A 39 12.94 0.66 -30.00
C ALA A 39 12.98 1.95 -29.16
N VAL A 40 12.93 1.80 -27.83
CA VAL A 40 13.05 2.94 -26.91
C VAL A 40 14.43 3.58 -27.00
N GLY A 41 15.51 2.79 -27.10
CA GLY A 41 16.87 3.31 -27.31
C GLY A 41 17.01 4.07 -28.65
N GLY A 42 16.31 3.62 -29.70
CA GLY A 42 16.17 4.37 -30.95
C GLY A 42 15.46 5.70 -30.76
N ALA A 43 14.34 5.71 -30.03
CA ALA A 43 13.60 6.93 -29.70
C ALA A 43 14.43 7.91 -28.86
N ILE A 44 15.20 7.43 -27.88
CA ILE A 44 16.13 8.26 -27.10
C ILE A 44 17.18 8.91 -28.01
N ARG A 45 17.77 8.14 -28.92
CA ARG A 45 18.73 8.68 -29.91
C ARG A 45 18.09 9.72 -30.82
N HIS A 46 16.83 9.55 -31.18
CA HIS A 46 16.07 10.53 -31.97
C HIS A 46 15.87 11.83 -31.18
N LEU A 47 15.38 11.73 -29.94
CA LEU A 47 15.11 12.87 -29.06
C LEU A 47 16.39 13.60 -28.61
N GLN A 48 17.55 12.93 -28.60
CA GLN A 48 18.84 13.54 -28.24
C GLN A 48 19.10 14.85 -29.01
N SER A 49 18.71 14.92 -30.29
CA SER A 49 18.92 16.12 -31.11
C SER A 49 18.20 17.37 -30.59
N LEU A 50 17.08 17.19 -29.87
CA LEU A 50 16.32 18.27 -29.24
C LEU A 50 16.92 18.71 -27.89
N LEU A 51 17.77 17.87 -27.29
CA LEU A 51 18.23 18.03 -25.91
C LEU A 51 19.67 18.53 -25.81
N VAL A 52 20.54 18.14 -26.75
CA VAL A 52 21.94 18.55 -26.76
C VAL A 52 22.03 20.07 -26.96
N GLY A 53 22.71 20.74 -26.03
CA GLY A 53 22.86 22.20 -26.03
C GLY A 53 21.74 22.96 -25.32
N GLN A 54 20.73 22.26 -24.78
CA GLN A 54 19.69 22.88 -23.96
C GLN A 54 20.07 22.90 -22.47
N ASP A 55 19.46 23.82 -21.74
CA ASP A 55 19.53 23.89 -20.28
C ASP A 55 18.67 22.80 -19.62
N PRO A 56 19.25 21.86 -18.85
CA PRO A 56 18.51 20.77 -18.20
C PRO A 56 17.54 21.26 -17.11
N PHE A 57 17.68 22.48 -16.59
CA PHE A 57 16.75 23.03 -15.59
C PHE A 57 15.39 23.40 -16.18
N ARG A 58 15.31 23.60 -17.50
CA ARG A 58 14.07 23.88 -18.24
C ARG A 58 13.25 22.61 -18.50
N THR A 59 13.12 21.75 -17.49
CA THR A 59 12.52 20.41 -17.58
C THR A 59 11.14 20.43 -18.24
N GLU A 60 10.24 21.34 -17.82
CA GLU A 60 8.90 21.46 -18.41
C GLU A 60 8.95 21.85 -19.89
N PHE A 61 9.80 22.80 -20.26
CA PHE A 61 9.96 23.19 -21.67
C PHE A 61 10.47 22.01 -22.51
N LEU A 62 11.49 21.30 -22.03
CA LEU A 62 12.04 20.12 -22.72
C LEU A 62 11.01 19.01 -22.84
N TRP A 63 10.22 18.77 -21.79
CA TRP A 63 9.13 17.81 -21.81
C TRP A 63 8.11 18.15 -22.89
N GLN A 64 7.65 19.40 -22.95
CA GLN A 64 6.71 19.85 -23.97
C GLN A 64 7.31 19.74 -25.38
N GLN A 65 8.58 20.12 -25.57
CA GLN A 65 9.26 19.97 -26.86
C GLN A 65 9.32 18.51 -27.31
N MET A 66 9.64 17.58 -26.42
CA MET A 66 9.65 16.15 -26.76
C MET A 66 8.23 15.61 -27.02
N HIS A 67 7.23 16.05 -26.25
CA HIS A 67 5.87 15.52 -26.35
C HIS A 67 5.13 16.00 -27.61
N ARG A 68 5.24 17.30 -27.93
CA ARG A 68 4.40 18.00 -28.92
C ARG A 68 5.19 18.93 -29.84
N GLY A 69 6.52 18.91 -29.78
CA GLY A 69 7.37 19.63 -30.75
C GLY A 69 7.38 18.97 -32.12
N ALA A 70 7.05 17.67 -32.19
CA ALA A 70 6.66 17.02 -33.43
C ALA A 70 5.16 17.25 -33.72
N PHE A 71 4.78 17.18 -35.00
CA PHE A 71 3.38 17.36 -35.42
C PHE A 71 2.42 16.38 -34.72
N PHE A 72 2.85 15.13 -34.53
CA PHE A 72 2.10 14.12 -33.79
C PHE A 72 2.62 14.00 -32.35
N PRO A 73 1.73 13.93 -31.35
CA PRO A 73 2.12 13.70 -29.97
C PRO A 73 2.84 12.37 -29.75
N ALA A 74 3.64 12.30 -28.69
CA ALA A 74 4.30 11.08 -28.27
C ALA A 74 3.31 9.97 -27.88
N GLU A 75 3.51 8.78 -28.42
CA GLU A 75 2.79 7.55 -28.03
C GLU A 75 3.67 6.64 -27.18
N LYS A 76 3.28 5.38 -26.97
CA LYS A 76 3.89 4.42 -26.01
C LYS A 76 5.43 4.39 -26.00
N ILE A 77 6.08 4.23 -27.16
CA ILE A 77 7.55 4.12 -27.23
C ILE A 77 8.22 5.47 -26.94
N LEU A 78 7.71 6.57 -27.50
CA LEU A 78 8.23 7.91 -27.27
C LEU A 78 7.99 8.37 -25.84
N CYS A 79 6.81 8.13 -25.26
CA CYS A 79 6.51 8.42 -23.86
C CYS A 79 7.45 7.67 -22.91
N SER A 80 7.80 6.41 -23.21
CA SER A 80 8.77 5.65 -22.43
C SER A 80 10.19 6.26 -22.51
N ALA A 81 10.63 6.66 -23.71
CA ALA A 81 11.90 7.36 -23.90
C ALA A 81 11.92 8.71 -23.16
N MET A 82 10.84 9.48 -23.28
CA MET A 82 10.67 10.76 -22.60
C MET A 82 10.69 10.61 -21.09
N SER A 83 10.00 9.61 -20.53
CA SER A 83 9.98 9.32 -19.10
C SER A 83 11.41 9.07 -18.58
N ALA A 84 12.18 8.24 -19.28
CA ALA A 84 13.57 7.99 -18.90
C ALA A 84 14.43 9.27 -18.92
N ILE A 85 14.23 10.12 -19.94
CA ILE A 85 14.93 11.41 -20.03
C ILE A 85 14.49 12.37 -18.92
N ASP A 86 13.19 12.46 -18.64
CA ASP A 86 12.62 13.33 -17.61
C ASP A 86 13.16 12.97 -16.21
N ILE A 87 13.17 11.67 -15.87
CA ILE A 87 13.77 11.16 -14.64
C ILE A 87 15.25 11.59 -14.55
N ALA A 88 16.01 11.44 -15.64
CA ALA A 88 17.42 11.86 -15.66
C ALA A 88 17.60 13.38 -15.51
N LEU A 89 16.71 14.20 -16.09
CA LEU A 89 16.76 15.66 -15.92
C LEU A 89 16.44 16.07 -14.46
N TRP A 90 15.49 15.39 -13.81
CA TRP A 90 15.22 15.60 -12.38
C TRP A 90 16.36 15.14 -11.49
N ASP A 91 17.02 14.04 -11.82
CA ASP A 91 18.23 13.57 -11.14
C ASP A 91 19.38 14.60 -11.26
N ILE A 92 19.58 15.21 -12.44
CA ILE A 92 20.52 16.33 -12.62
C ILE A 92 20.16 17.50 -11.70
N LYS A 93 18.89 17.90 -11.67
CA LYS A 93 18.43 19.03 -10.85
C LYS A 93 18.64 18.77 -9.35
N GLY A 94 18.35 17.55 -8.89
CA GLY A 94 18.63 17.13 -7.52
C GLY A 94 20.11 17.17 -7.17
N LYS A 95 20.97 16.60 -8.03
CA LYS A 95 22.43 16.62 -7.84
C LYS A 95 23.02 18.02 -7.87
N ALA A 96 22.63 18.84 -8.84
CA ALA A 96 23.12 20.21 -8.97
C ALA A 96 22.73 21.10 -7.78
N LEU A 97 21.56 20.87 -7.18
CA LEU A 97 21.09 21.60 -6.00
C LEU A 97 21.45 20.94 -4.67
N ASN A 98 22.12 19.79 -4.69
CA ASN A 98 22.40 18.97 -3.51
C ASN A 98 21.15 18.71 -2.66
N GLN A 99 20.05 18.33 -3.31
CA GLN A 99 18.76 18.03 -2.68
C GLN A 99 18.15 16.77 -3.27
N PRO A 100 17.44 15.95 -2.48
CA PRO A 100 16.62 14.89 -3.03
C PRO A 100 15.46 15.49 -3.83
N VAL A 101 15.04 14.80 -4.91
CA VAL A 101 13.99 15.30 -5.82
C VAL A 101 12.69 15.62 -5.09
N TYR A 102 12.32 14.85 -4.05
CA TYR A 102 11.10 15.12 -3.28
C TYR A 102 11.10 16.52 -2.62
N ASN A 103 12.26 17.05 -2.24
CA ASN A 103 12.36 18.42 -1.69
C ASN A 103 12.11 19.48 -2.76
N LEU A 104 12.42 19.18 -4.02
CA LEU A 104 12.19 20.09 -5.15
C LEU A 104 10.72 20.15 -5.57
N ILE A 105 9.91 19.14 -5.20
CA ILE A 105 8.49 19.02 -5.57
C ILE A 105 7.54 19.22 -4.37
N GLY A 106 8.01 19.83 -3.28
CA GLY A 106 7.16 20.24 -2.15
C GLY A 106 7.52 19.63 -0.79
N GLY A 107 8.56 18.80 -0.71
CA GLY A 107 9.04 18.24 0.57
C GLY A 107 8.29 16.99 1.03
N LEU A 108 8.59 16.56 2.26
CA LEU A 108 8.00 15.36 2.86
C LEU A 108 6.54 15.59 3.22
N THR A 109 5.65 14.73 2.74
CA THR A 109 4.25 14.65 3.20
C THR A 109 4.00 13.42 4.09
N ARG A 110 5.03 12.59 4.31
CA ARG A 110 5.02 11.36 5.11
C ARG A 110 6.46 10.94 5.39
N ASP A 111 6.69 10.22 6.50
CA ASP A 111 8.02 9.75 6.89
C ASP A 111 8.46 8.46 6.18
N ARG A 112 7.50 7.68 5.65
CA ARG A 112 7.74 6.43 4.92
C ARG A 112 6.64 6.16 3.89
N VAL A 113 6.98 5.39 2.85
CA VAL A 113 6.03 4.89 1.83
C VAL A 113 5.84 3.39 2.03
N VAL A 114 4.59 2.92 1.99
CA VAL A 114 4.28 1.49 2.05
C VAL A 114 4.63 0.85 0.70
N CYS A 115 5.43 -0.22 0.73
CA CYS A 115 5.82 -0.99 -0.46
C CYS A 115 5.18 -2.38 -0.40
N TYR A 116 4.87 -2.96 -1.56
CA TYR A 116 4.42 -4.35 -1.68
C TYR A 116 5.40 -5.15 -2.55
N PRO A 117 5.72 -6.42 -2.21
CA PRO A 117 6.54 -7.27 -3.05
C PRO A 117 5.71 -7.92 -4.17
N HIS A 118 6.38 -8.30 -5.26
CA HIS A 118 5.79 -9.18 -6.26
C HIS A 118 6.13 -10.63 -5.90
N THR A 119 5.13 -11.49 -5.76
CA THR A 119 5.32 -12.94 -5.53
C THR A 119 5.30 -13.68 -6.87
N THR A 120 6.13 -14.71 -7.01
CA THR A 120 6.26 -15.45 -8.29
C THR A 120 6.52 -16.92 -8.03
N GLY A 121 6.00 -17.79 -8.91
CA GLY A 121 6.36 -19.20 -8.97
C GLY A 121 6.00 -19.79 -10.32
N ARG A 122 6.83 -20.70 -10.84
CA ARG A 122 6.54 -21.43 -12.09
C ARG A 122 5.60 -22.61 -11.84
N THR A 123 5.50 -23.03 -10.59
CA THR A 123 4.56 -24.02 -10.08
C THR A 123 3.75 -23.41 -8.92
N LEU A 124 2.64 -24.06 -8.56
CA LEU A 124 1.85 -23.66 -7.40
C LEU A 124 2.69 -23.67 -6.11
N ASP A 125 3.53 -24.69 -5.92
CA ASP A 125 4.38 -24.81 -4.74
C ASP A 125 5.40 -23.67 -4.65
N GLU A 126 6.05 -23.31 -5.76
CA GLU A 126 6.99 -22.18 -5.80
C GLU A 126 6.29 -20.83 -5.51
N LEU A 127 5.07 -20.65 -6.01
CA LEU A 127 4.30 -19.43 -5.76
C LEU A 127 3.88 -19.36 -4.29
N LEU A 128 3.43 -20.47 -3.72
CA LEU A 128 3.08 -20.56 -2.30
C LEU A 128 4.29 -20.31 -1.40
N ASP A 129 5.47 -20.80 -1.76
CA ASP A 129 6.70 -20.56 -0.99
C ASP A 129 7.17 -19.09 -1.11
N SER A 130 7.05 -18.48 -2.29
CA SER A 130 7.31 -17.05 -2.49
C SER A 130 6.34 -16.17 -1.69
N CYS A 131 5.05 -16.51 -1.69
CA CYS A 131 4.04 -15.84 -0.87
C CYS A 131 4.33 -16.03 0.61
N ARG A 132 4.59 -17.26 1.07
CA ARG A 132 4.95 -17.54 2.47
C ARG A 132 6.22 -16.82 2.89
N GLN A 133 7.22 -16.68 2.03
CA GLN A 133 8.43 -15.93 2.35
C GLN A 133 8.17 -14.41 2.43
N ALA A 134 7.24 -13.89 1.63
CA ALA A 134 6.79 -12.50 1.71
C ALA A 134 5.82 -12.22 2.87
N VAL A 135 5.16 -13.26 3.41
CA VAL A 135 4.08 -13.19 4.43
C VAL A 135 4.47 -13.74 5.81
N LYS A 136 5.56 -14.52 5.92
CA LYS A 136 6.00 -15.25 7.11
C LYS A 136 5.81 -14.41 8.39
N GLU A 137 5.00 -14.82 9.37
CA GLU A 137 4.92 -16.18 9.90
C GLU A 137 3.50 -16.71 10.19
N SER A 138 2.45 -15.90 9.98
CA SER A 138 1.12 -16.20 10.54
C SER A 138 0.01 -16.55 9.53
N LEU A 139 0.25 -16.57 8.22
CA LEU A 139 -0.79 -16.90 7.21
C LEU A 139 -0.33 -17.97 6.20
N ARG A 140 -1.25 -18.86 5.79
CA ARG A 140 -1.01 -19.83 4.70
C ARG A 140 -2.27 -20.07 3.88
N LEU A 141 -2.11 -20.43 2.61
CA LEU A 141 -3.20 -20.94 1.78
C LEU A 141 -3.26 -22.48 1.88
N ARG A 142 -4.45 -23.04 2.07
CA ARG A 142 -4.71 -24.48 2.22
C ARG A 142 -5.86 -24.90 1.32
N GLN A 143 -5.60 -25.80 0.38
CA GLN A 143 -6.66 -26.38 -0.46
C GLN A 143 -7.46 -27.44 0.31
N HIS A 144 -8.78 -27.47 0.11
CA HIS A 144 -9.63 -28.51 0.68
C HIS A 144 -9.40 -29.86 0.01
N GLY A 145 -9.39 -30.92 0.82
CA GLY A 145 -9.43 -32.29 0.30
C GLY A 145 -10.83 -32.71 -0.17
N LYS A 146 -10.93 -33.77 -0.98
CA LYS A 146 -12.20 -34.31 -1.50
C LYS A 146 -13.26 -34.67 -0.43
N LYS A 147 -12.84 -34.90 0.82
CA LYS A 147 -13.73 -35.24 1.94
C LYS A 147 -14.16 -34.02 2.77
N GLU A 148 -13.53 -32.87 2.54
CA GLU A 148 -13.74 -31.61 3.26
C GLU A 148 -14.54 -30.61 2.41
N LEU A 149 -14.46 -30.73 1.09
CA LEU A 149 -15.26 -30.00 0.13
C LEU A 149 -16.75 -30.03 0.48
N ALA A 150 -17.32 -28.84 0.67
CA ALA A 150 -18.76 -28.69 0.84
C ALA A 150 -19.51 -29.26 -0.37
N HIS A 151 -20.69 -29.84 -0.13
CA HIS A 151 -21.49 -30.51 -1.17
C HIS A 151 -21.91 -29.60 -2.35
N TYR A 152 -21.85 -28.28 -2.16
CA TYR A 152 -22.13 -27.27 -3.17
C TYR A 152 -20.88 -26.71 -3.84
N ALA A 153 -19.68 -27.02 -3.36
CA ALA A 153 -18.42 -26.48 -3.85
C ALA A 153 -17.71 -27.46 -4.79
N ARG A 154 -17.25 -26.94 -5.93
CA ARG A 154 -16.39 -27.66 -6.90
C ARG A 154 -14.93 -27.65 -6.47
N GLU A 155 -14.47 -26.56 -5.88
CA GLU A 155 -13.13 -26.37 -5.34
C GLU A 155 -13.18 -25.34 -4.20
N CYS A 156 -12.32 -25.47 -3.20
CA CYS A 156 -12.23 -24.51 -2.08
C CYS A 156 -10.79 -24.38 -1.58
N TYR A 157 -10.39 -23.14 -1.29
CA TYR A 157 -9.13 -22.81 -0.63
C TYR A 157 -9.40 -21.97 0.60
N ASP A 158 -8.77 -22.31 1.71
CA ASP A 158 -8.78 -21.50 2.91
C ASP A 158 -7.50 -20.69 3.02
N ILE A 159 -7.65 -19.45 3.42
CA ILE A 159 -6.58 -18.66 4.00
C ILE A 159 -6.60 -18.97 5.51
N ASP A 160 -5.65 -19.76 5.98
CA ASP A 160 -5.50 -20.06 7.41
C ASP A 160 -4.59 -19.04 8.08
N TYR A 161 -4.90 -18.70 9.33
CA TYR A 161 -4.04 -17.95 10.24
C TYR A 161 -3.48 -18.85 11.35
N LEU A 162 -2.22 -18.65 11.74
CA LEU A 162 -1.57 -19.33 12.85
C LEU A 162 -1.91 -18.60 14.15
N PHE A 163 -2.99 -19.01 14.80
CA PHE A 163 -3.33 -18.52 16.13
C PHE A 163 -2.45 -19.19 17.20
N PRO A 164 -2.42 -18.65 18.45
CA PRO A 164 -1.77 -19.32 19.57
C PRO A 164 -2.27 -20.76 19.82
N MET A 165 -3.53 -21.07 19.46
CA MET A 165 -4.10 -22.42 19.53
C MET A 165 -3.80 -23.30 18.30
N GLY A 166 -3.05 -22.80 17.32
CA GLY A 166 -2.71 -23.49 16.08
C GLY A 166 -3.39 -22.89 14.84
N TRP A 167 -3.22 -23.57 13.71
CA TRP A 167 -3.77 -23.13 12.42
C TRP A 167 -5.29 -23.23 12.40
N ALA A 168 -5.96 -22.16 12.00
CA ALA A 168 -7.39 -22.16 11.74
C ALA A 168 -7.74 -21.23 10.57
N GLU A 169 -8.83 -21.55 9.88
CA GLU A 169 -9.33 -20.79 8.73
C GLU A 169 -9.72 -19.36 9.13
N LEU A 170 -9.25 -18.38 8.36
CA LEU A 170 -9.62 -16.97 8.45
C LEU A 170 -10.66 -16.59 7.39
N GLU A 171 -10.45 -17.05 6.16
CA GLU A 171 -11.31 -16.83 5.01
C GLU A 171 -11.33 -18.07 4.11
N GLY A 172 -12.53 -18.54 3.76
CA GLY A 172 -12.73 -19.58 2.77
C GLY A 172 -13.06 -18.99 1.41
N ILE A 173 -12.39 -19.45 0.35
CA ILE A 173 -12.63 -19.06 -1.03
C ILE A 173 -13.16 -20.27 -1.79
N ALA A 174 -14.49 -20.32 -1.97
CA ALA A 174 -15.18 -21.46 -2.57
C ALA A 174 -15.64 -21.16 -4.00
N ASN A 175 -15.38 -22.09 -4.92
CA ASN A 175 -16.03 -22.14 -6.21
C ASN A 175 -17.30 -22.98 -6.09
N ARG A 176 -18.45 -22.33 -5.96
CA ARG A 176 -19.76 -22.98 -5.78
C ARG A 176 -20.44 -23.36 -7.09
N GLY A 177 -19.84 -23.01 -8.24
CA GLY A 177 -20.45 -23.20 -9.55
C GLY A 177 -21.82 -22.52 -9.61
N ASP A 178 -22.78 -23.19 -10.23
CA ASP A 178 -24.16 -22.72 -10.40
C ASP A 178 -25.15 -23.33 -9.38
N PHE A 179 -24.65 -24.10 -8.41
CA PHE A 179 -25.48 -24.92 -7.52
C PHE A 179 -26.59 -24.11 -6.85
N ASP A 180 -26.25 -22.98 -6.25
CA ASP A 180 -27.19 -22.16 -5.47
C ASP A 180 -28.32 -21.60 -6.33
N LEU A 181 -27.97 -21.03 -7.49
CA LEU A 181 -28.96 -20.46 -8.41
C LEU A 181 -29.86 -21.54 -9.00
N VAL A 182 -29.31 -22.71 -9.33
CA VAL A 182 -30.09 -23.86 -9.82
C VAL A 182 -31.08 -24.34 -8.76
N GLN A 183 -30.66 -24.48 -7.50
CA GLN A 183 -31.57 -24.89 -6.42
C GLN A 183 -32.64 -23.83 -6.17
N HIS A 184 -32.28 -22.55 -6.04
CA HIS A 184 -33.25 -21.49 -5.81
C HIS A 184 -34.25 -21.35 -6.96
N ALA A 185 -33.81 -21.44 -8.22
CA ALA A 185 -34.71 -21.40 -9.36
C ALA A 185 -35.70 -22.58 -9.35
N LYS A 186 -35.21 -23.79 -9.04
CA LYS A 186 -36.03 -25.01 -8.97
C LYS A 186 -37.14 -24.92 -7.92
N TYR A 187 -36.83 -24.46 -6.70
CA TYR A 187 -37.81 -24.42 -5.60
C TYR A 187 -38.70 -23.17 -5.59
N SER A 188 -38.23 -22.05 -6.17
CA SER A 188 -39.05 -20.83 -6.30
C SER A 188 -39.95 -20.82 -7.54
N GLY A 189 -39.63 -21.64 -8.54
CA GLY A 189 -40.30 -21.63 -9.85
C GLY A 189 -40.01 -20.36 -10.68
N LYS A 190 -39.01 -19.56 -10.28
CA LYS A 190 -38.57 -18.36 -11.00
C LYS A 190 -37.22 -18.62 -11.64
N SER A 191 -37.06 -18.21 -12.91
CA SER A 191 -35.76 -18.29 -13.58
C SER A 191 -34.80 -17.27 -12.97
N LEU A 192 -33.56 -17.70 -12.70
CA LEU A 192 -32.45 -16.87 -12.25
C LEU A 192 -31.34 -16.82 -13.32
N ASN A 193 -31.72 -16.99 -14.59
CA ASN A 193 -30.78 -16.95 -15.71
C ASN A 193 -30.48 -15.50 -16.11
N TYR A 194 -29.24 -15.24 -16.48
CA TYR A 194 -28.82 -13.97 -17.09
C TYR A 194 -28.81 -14.12 -18.61
N LEU A 195 -29.31 -13.12 -19.35
CA LEU A 195 -29.17 -13.04 -20.81
C LEU A 195 -27.96 -12.17 -21.12
N ASP A 196 -26.94 -12.77 -21.72
CA ASP A 196 -25.80 -12.01 -22.23
C ASP A 196 -26.21 -11.27 -23.52
N GLU A 197 -26.08 -9.94 -23.50
CA GLU A 197 -26.50 -9.10 -24.63
C GLU A 197 -25.60 -9.24 -25.87
N GLU A 198 -24.35 -9.68 -25.71
CA GLU A 198 -23.40 -9.84 -26.81
C GLU A 198 -23.60 -11.18 -27.51
N THR A 199 -23.66 -12.26 -26.74
CA THR A 199 -23.81 -13.63 -27.27
C THR A 199 -25.27 -14.02 -27.50
N LYS A 200 -26.22 -13.30 -26.90
CA LYS A 200 -27.66 -13.62 -26.86
C LYS A 200 -27.96 -14.98 -26.20
N GLU A 201 -27.06 -15.50 -25.39
CA GLU A 201 -27.23 -16.76 -24.67
C GLU A 201 -27.73 -16.55 -23.24
N HIS A 202 -28.55 -17.49 -22.77
CA HIS A 202 -28.94 -17.55 -21.37
C HIS A 202 -27.91 -18.36 -20.58
N ILE A 203 -27.32 -17.75 -19.56
CA ILE A 203 -26.33 -18.38 -18.69
C ILE A 203 -26.80 -18.40 -17.24
N ILE A 204 -26.37 -19.42 -16.49
CA ILE A 204 -26.43 -19.41 -15.02
C ILE A 204 -25.01 -19.10 -14.54
N PRO A 205 -24.77 -17.94 -13.93
CA PRO A 205 -23.43 -17.53 -13.56
C PRO A 205 -22.88 -18.43 -12.46
N TYR A 206 -21.58 -18.71 -12.54
CA TYR A 206 -20.88 -19.41 -11.47
C TYR A 206 -20.52 -18.45 -10.35
N ILE A 207 -20.64 -18.93 -9.12
CA ILE A 207 -20.38 -18.17 -7.90
C ILE A 207 -19.01 -18.56 -7.37
N ILE A 208 -18.13 -17.56 -7.27
CA ILE A 208 -16.94 -17.62 -6.42
C ILE A 208 -17.29 -16.84 -5.16
N GLU A 209 -17.23 -17.50 -4.02
CA GLU A 209 -17.53 -16.91 -2.72
C GLU A 209 -16.27 -16.85 -1.86
N PRO A 210 -15.70 -15.65 -1.69
CA PRO A 210 -14.84 -15.33 -0.57
C PRO A 210 -15.71 -15.07 0.67
N SER A 211 -15.48 -15.84 1.73
CA SER A 211 -16.25 -15.80 2.97
C SER A 211 -15.29 -15.66 4.15
N ALA A 212 -15.26 -14.47 4.75
CA ALA A 212 -14.38 -14.14 5.85
C ALA A 212 -15.16 -13.92 7.15
N GLY A 213 -14.68 -14.50 8.25
CA GLY A 213 -15.26 -14.30 9.57
C GLY A 213 -14.73 -13.04 10.24
N VAL A 214 -15.62 -12.08 10.53
CA VAL A 214 -15.24 -10.83 11.23
C VAL A 214 -14.62 -11.12 12.60
N ASP A 215 -15.18 -12.07 13.35
CA ASP A 215 -14.70 -12.41 14.70
C ASP A 215 -13.28 -13.00 14.66
N ARG A 216 -13.01 -13.90 13.70
CA ARG A 216 -11.67 -14.51 13.54
C ARG A 216 -10.65 -13.48 13.04
N SER A 217 -11.08 -12.57 12.17
CA SER A 217 -10.26 -11.44 11.71
C SER A 217 -9.89 -10.51 12.86
N ALA A 218 -10.86 -10.14 13.70
CA ALA A 218 -10.61 -9.35 14.89
C ALA A 218 -9.64 -10.05 15.86
N LEU A 219 -9.83 -11.35 16.09
CA LEU A 219 -8.92 -12.14 16.93
C LEU A 219 -7.51 -12.20 16.34
N ALA A 220 -7.37 -12.39 15.02
CA ALA A 220 -6.08 -12.41 14.35
C ALA A 220 -5.35 -11.08 14.55
N PHE A 221 -6.04 -9.94 14.38
CA PHE A 221 -5.46 -8.62 14.65
C PHE A 221 -5.01 -8.46 16.10
N LEU A 222 -5.82 -8.92 17.07
CA LEU A 222 -5.44 -8.87 18.47
C LEU A 222 -4.21 -9.73 18.76
N CYS A 223 -4.16 -10.96 18.24
CA CYS A 223 -3.01 -11.84 18.42
C CYS A 223 -1.71 -11.28 17.80
N ASP A 224 -1.80 -10.67 16.62
CA ASP A 224 -0.63 -10.14 15.90
C ASP A 224 -0.11 -8.83 16.50
N THR A 225 -1.00 -8.05 17.12
CA THR A 225 -0.65 -6.73 17.68
C THR A 225 -0.34 -6.76 19.17
N TYR A 226 -0.62 -7.86 19.86
CA TYR A 226 -0.34 -8.04 21.29
C TYR A 226 1.15 -8.08 21.58
N ASP A 227 1.56 -7.30 22.56
CA ASP A 227 2.95 -7.22 23.01
C ASP A 227 3.04 -7.00 24.53
N GLU A 228 4.18 -7.40 25.10
CA GLU A 228 4.49 -7.28 26.52
C GLU A 228 5.89 -6.67 26.69
N GLU A 229 5.95 -5.46 27.26
CA GLU A 229 7.20 -4.75 27.53
C GLU A 229 7.52 -4.71 29.03
N PRO A 230 8.78 -4.91 29.45
CA PRO A 230 9.17 -4.72 30.85
C PRO A 230 9.10 -3.24 31.25
N ASP A 231 8.36 -2.92 32.31
CA ASP A 231 8.25 -1.58 32.91
C ASP A 231 8.56 -1.63 34.42
N LYS A 232 9.83 -1.39 34.75
CA LYS A 232 10.38 -1.46 36.12
C LYS A 232 10.17 -2.85 36.74
N GLU A 233 9.23 -2.96 37.69
CA GLU A 233 8.88 -4.20 38.41
C GLU A 233 7.59 -4.83 37.86
N GLU A 234 6.98 -4.25 36.84
CA GLU A 234 5.72 -4.71 36.24
C GLU A 234 5.86 -4.99 34.74
N ILE A 235 4.89 -5.72 34.17
CA ILE A 235 4.79 -5.94 32.73
C ILE A 235 3.74 -4.99 32.16
N ARG A 236 4.11 -4.21 31.14
CA ARG A 236 3.20 -3.35 30.37
C ARG A 236 2.67 -4.15 29.18
N VAL A 237 1.36 -4.36 29.16
CA VAL A 237 0.65 -4.96 28.03
C VAL A 237 0.23 -3.84 27.09
N LEU A 238 0.42 -4.04 25.79
CA LEU A 238 0.03 -3.09 24.76
C LEU A 238 -0.43 -3.78 23.48
N LEU A 239 -1.24 -3.06 22.70
CA LEU A 239 -1.64 -3.48 21.36
C LEU A 239 -1.09 -2.49 20.31
N HIS A 240 -0.27 -2.98 19.37
CA HIS A 240 0.22 -2.21 18.22
C HIS A 240 -0.81 -2.14 17.09
N LEU A 241 -2.06 -1.75 17.41
CA LEU A 241 -3.14 -1.67 16.43
C LEU A 241 -2.82 -0.64 15.34
N HIS A 242 -3.07 -1.02 14.08
CA HIS A 242 -3.02 -0.06 12.99
C HIS A 242 -4.01 1.10 13.25
N PRO A 243 -3.66 2.38 12.98
CA PRO A 243 -4.51 3.51 13.32
C PRO A 243 -5.94 3.45 12.76
N THR A 244 -6.15 2.78 11.63
CA THR A 244 -7.50 2.54 11.06
C THR A 244 -8.32 1.57 11.91
N LEU A 245 -7.69 0.58 12.54
CA LEU A 245 -8.34 -0.46 13.35
C LEU A 245 -8.52 -0.06 14.82
N ALA A 246 -7.66 0.82 15.35
CA ALA A 246 -7.72 1.22 16.74
C ALA A 246 -9.10 1.79 17.16
N PRO A 247 -9.71 1.33 18.26
CA PRO A 247 -11.05 1.76 18.66
C PRO A 247 -11.10 3.25 19.06
N ILE A 248 -10.03 3.72 19.69
CA ILE A 248 -9.81 5.13 20.04
C ILE A 248 -8.62 5.62 19.21
N LYS A 249 -8.78 6.75 18.53
CA LYS A 249 -7.74 7.34 17.66
C LYS A 249 -6.82 8.27 18.44
N VAL A 250 -7.40 9.03 19.37
CA VAL A 250 -6.69 10.01 20.19
C VAL A 250 -7.24 10.01 21.61
N ALA A 251 -6.35 9.98 22.60
CA ALA A 251 -6.66 10.22 23.99
C ALA A 251 -6.16 11.60 24.44
N VAL A 252 -6.98 12.39 25.13
CA VAL A 252 -6.59 13.70 25.66
C VAL A 252 -6.46 13.62 27.19
N LEU A 253 -5.24 13.87 27.68
CA LEU A 253 -4.82 13.55 29.04
C LEU A 253 -4.20 14.79 29.73
N PRO A 254 -4.91 15.53 30.61
CA PRO A 254 -4.29 16.65 31.33
C PRO A 254 -3.28 16.17 32.38
N LEU A 255 -2.09 16.75 32.47
CA LEU A 255 -1.04 16.31 33.40
C LEU A 255 -1.53 16.28 34.87
N SER A 256 -2.36 17.25 35.26
CA SER A 256 -3.02 17.28 36.57
C SER A 256 -4.46 17.78 36.46
N ARG A 257 -5.24 17.59 37.53
CA ARG A 257 -6.65 18.05 37.62
C ARG A 257 -6.80 19.54 37.95
N ARG A 258 -5.74 20.33 37.75
CA ARG A 258 -5.83 21.78 37.93
C ARG A 258 -6.77 22.36 36.88
N GLU A 259 -7.65 23.24 37.32
CA GLU A 259 -8.77 23.75 36.52
C GLU A 259 -8.33 24.32 35.16
N LYS A 260 -7.23 25.06 35.12
CA LYS A 260 -6.66 25.62 33.89
C LYS A 260 -6.27 24.55 32.86
N LEU A 261 -5.61 23.47 33.30
CA LEU A 261 -5.19 22.38 32.42
C LEU A 261 -6.39 21.56 31.94
N VAL A 262 -7.33 21.30 32.83
CA VAL A 262 -8.57 20.59 32.52
C VAL A 262 -9.39 21.37 31.49
N ALA A 263 -9.46 22.70 31.61
CA ALA A 263 -10.17 23.55 30.65
C ALA A 263 -9.57 23.45 29.24
N VAL A 264 -8.23 23.54 29.12
CA VAL A 264 -7.53 23.39 27.83
C VAL A 264 -7.69 21.98 27.26
N ALA A 265 -7.51 20.94 28.07
CA ALA A 265 -7.69 19.56 27.65
C ALA A 265 -9.12 19.28 27.17
N LYS A 266 -10.14 19.82 27.86
CA LYS A 266 -11.54 19.71 27.42
C LYS A 266 -11.82 20.46 26.13
N LYS A 267 -11.16 21.60 25.91
CA LYS A 267 -11.24 22.34 24.65
C LYS A 267 -10.66 21.52 23.50
N ILE A 268 -9.42 21.02 23.64
CA ILE A 268 -8.79 20.14 22.64
C ILE A 268 -9.66 18.91 22.36
N TYR A 269 -10.18 18.28 23.41
CA TYR A 269 -11.11 17.17 23.27
C TYR A 269 -12.36 17.58 22.45
N ALA A 270 -12.98 18.73 22.75
CA ALA A 270 -14.14 19.22 22.01
C ALA A 270 -13.83 19.50 20.54
N ASP A 271 -12.63 20.02 20.23
CA ASP A 271 -12.19 20.36 18.86
C ASP A 271 -11.89 19.11 18.02
N LEU A 272 -11.36 18.05 18.63
CA LEU A 272 -11.01 16.81 17.94
C LEU A 272 -12.22 15.86 17.76
N ARG A 273 -13.20 15.90 18.67
CA ARG A 273 -14.36 14.98 18.71
C ARG A 273 -15.16 14.87 17.41
N PRO A 274 -15.36 15.95 16.62
CA PRO A 274 -16.11 15.87 15.36
C PRO A 274 -15.41 15.04 14.28
N ASN A 275 -14.10 14.85 14.38
CA ASN A 275 -13.29 14.22 13.33
C ASN A 275 -12.92 12.77 13.65
N TRP A 276 -12.82 12.40 14.94
CA TRP A 276 -12.33 11.09 15.35
C TRP A 276 -13.03 10.53 16.60
N MET A 277 -13.00 9.20 16.74
CA MET A 277 -13.29 8.52 18.00
C MET A 277 -12.17 8.82 18.99
N ILE A 278 -12.49 9.54 20.06
CA ILE A 278 -11.51 10.02 21.03
C ILE A 278 -11.95 9.80 22.48
N GLN A 279 -10.99 9.76 23.39
CA GLN A 279 -11.23 9.60 24.83
C GLN A 279 -10.59 10.75 25.62
N TYR A 280 -11.27 11.23 26.66
CA TYR A 280 -10.70 12.15 27.66
C TYR A 280 -10.50 11.38 28.97
N ASP A 281 -9.36 11.58 29.62
CA ASP A 281 -9.07 10.91 30.89
C ASP A 281 -8.19 11.76 31.82
N ASP A 282 -8.72 12.13 32.98
CA ASP A 282 -8.02 12.80 34.09
C ASP A 282 -7.97 11.94 35.37
N ALA A 283 -8.27 10.65 35.24
CA ALA A 283 -8.24 9.70 36.34
C ALA A 283 -6.81 9.26 36.66
N GLN A 284 -6.47 9.27 37.95
CA GLN A 284 -5.18 8.77 38.46
C GLN A 284 -3.94 9.49 37.87
N SER A 285 -2.75 8.94 38.15
CA SER A 285 -1.49 9.45 37.62
C SER A 285 -1.42 9.36 36.09
N ILE A 286 -0.63 10.23 35.45
CA ILE A 286 -0.46 10.24 33.98
C ILE A 286 0.07 8.92 33.42
N GLY A 287 1.03 8.25 34.09
CA GLY A 287 1.54 6.95 33.65
C GLY A 287 0.46 5.87 33.55
N ARG A 288 -0.43 5.79 34.55
CA ARG A 288 -1.59 4.87 34.54
C ARG A 288 -2.63 5.23 33.48
N ARG A 289 -2.63 6.46 32.96
CA ARG A 289 -3.49 6.85 31.85
C ARG A 289 -2.91 6.37 30.52
N TYR A 290 -1.62 6.57 30.29
CA TYR A 290 -0.96 5.99 29.11
C TYR A 290 -1.13 4.48 29.08
N ARG A 291 -0.89 3.78 30.19
CA ARG A 291 -1.02 2.32 30.25
C ARG A 291 -2.39 1.81 29.84
N ARG A 292 -3.47 2.47 30.27
CA ARG A 292 -4.83 2.13 29.83
C ARG A 292 -5.07 2.37 28.33
N GLN A 293 -4.40 3.37 27.75
CA GLN A 293 -4.48 3.65 26.32
C GLN A 293 -3.64 2.68 25.50
N ASP A 294 -2.49 2.25 26.03
CA ASP A 294 -1.63 1.22 25.44
C ASP A 294 -2.34 -0.14 25.40
N GLU A 295 -3.00 -0.53 26.50
CA GLU A 295 -3.78 -1.78 26.62
C GLU A 295 -4.90 -1.90 25.57
N ILE A 296 -5.43 -0.77 25.08
CA ILE A 296 -6.47 -0.74 24.04
C ILE A 296 -5.93 -0.31 22.66
N GLY A 297 -4.61 -0.15 22.53
CA GLY A 297 -3.93 0.19 21.27
C GLY A 297 -4.26 1.55 20.70
N THR A 298 -4.38 2.57 21.55
CA THR A 298 -4.65 3.95 21.11
C THR A 298 -3.41 4.55 20.43
N PRO A 299 -3.49 4.99 19.17
CA PRO A 299 -2.31 5.43 18.43
C PRO A 299 -1.67 6.72 18.96
N LEU A 300 -2.47 7.65 19.51
CA LEU A 300 -2.02 8.97 19.92
C LEU A 300 -2.57 9.36 21.29
N CYS A 301 -1.69 9.87 22.16
CA CYS A 301 -2.07 10.50 23.42
C CYS A 301 -1.60 11.95 23.46
N VAL A 302 -2.53 12.90 23.47
CA VAL A 302 -2.27 14.33 23.63
C VAL A 302 -2.25 14.68 25.11
N THR A 303 -1.12 15.14 25.60
CA THR A 303 -0.93 15.48 27.02
C THR A 303 -0.88 16.98 27.21
N VAL A 304 -1.71 17.50 28.11
CA VAL A 304 -1.79 18.94 28.39
C VAL A 304 -1.08 19.23 29.70
N ASP A 305 0.10 19.84 29.62
CA ASP A 305 0.96 20.16 30.75
C ASP A 305 0.98 21.66 31.06
N PHE A 306 1.82 22.06 32.02
CA PHE A 306 1.91 23.46 32.43
C PHE A 306 2.44 24.38 31.33
N GLN A 307 3.32 23.89 30.47
CA GLN A 307 3.84 24.66 29.33
C GLN A 307 2.76 24.88 28.27
N SER A 308 1.81 23.94 28.14
CA SER A 308 0.64 24.07 27.26
C SER A 308 -0.29 25.25 27.61
N LEU A 309 -0.09 25.93 28.75
CA LEU A 309 -0.82 27.15 29.12
C LEU A 309 -0.13 28.43 28.64
N GLU A 310 1.14 28.33 28.25
CA GLU A 310 1.99 29.43 27.79
C GLU A 310 2.11 29.48 26.26
N ASP A 311 1.86 28.34 25.58
CA ASP A 311 1.78 28.18 24.12
C ASP A 311 0.39 28.52 23.54
#